data_AF-A0A837L6U7-F1
#
_entry.id   AF-A0A837L6U7-F1
#
_cell.length_a   1.000
_cell.length_b   1.000
_cell.length_c   1.000
_cell.angle_alpha   90.00
_cell.angle_beta   90.00
_cell.angle_gamma   90.00
#
_symmetry.space_group_name_H-M   'P 1'
#
loop_
_entity.id
_entity.type
_entity.pdbx_description
1 polymer ?
#
loop_
_entity_poly.entity_id
_entity_poly.type
_entity_poly.pdbx_seq_one_letter_code
_entity_poly.pdbx_strand_id
1 'polypeptide(L)' 'MEWQPVTTSKPKALSRVWVQTDTGRETTGYVKSDGEWHINCERIRATGAKVLRWKE' A
#
# COMPACT_ATOMS: atom_id res chain seq x y z
N MET A 1 4.11 1.86 15.60
CA MET A 1 3.99 1.32 14.23
C MET A 1 4.81 2.22 13.32
N GLU A 2 5.89 1.69 12.77
CA GLU A 2 6.82 2.42 11.92
C GLU A 2 6.52 2.12 10.45
N TRP A 3 6.89 3.05 9.56
CA TRP A 3 6.76 2.82 8.13
C TRP A 3 7.79 1.79 7.65
N GLN A 4 7.30 0.71 7.05
CA GLN A 4 8.10 -0.36 6.47
C GLN A 4 8.17 -0.19 4.95
N PRO A 5 9.37 -0.13 4.35
CA PRO A 5 9.52 -0.14 2.90
C PRO A 5 8.99 -1.43 2.28
N VAL A 6 8.31 -1.32 1.13
CA VAL A 6 7.82 -2.52 0.39
C VAL A 6 8.94 -3.43 -0.10
N THR A 7 10.17 -2.93 -0.16
CA THR A 7 11.39 -3.68 -0.50
C THR A 7 11.87 -4.57 0.64
N THR A 8 11.50 -4.25 1.88
CA THR A 8 11.93 -4.99 3.07
C THR A 8 10.91 -6.06 3.44
N SER A 9 9.63 -5.72 3.42
CA SER A 9 8.55 -6.63 3.78
C SER A 9 7.21 -6.21 3.16
N LYS A 10 6.27 -7.14 3.14
CA LYS A 10 4.85 -6.90 2.83
C LYS A 10 4.00 -7.33 4.02
N PRO A 11 2.82 -6.71 4.22
CA PRO A 11 1.87 -7.17 5.22
C PRO A 11 1.33 -8.55 4.85
N LYS A 12 0.61 -9.17 5.79
CA LYS A 12 -0.21 -10.34 5.48
C LYS A 12 -1.20 -10.02 4.35
N ALA A 13 -1.36 -10.96 3.42
CA ALA A 13 -2.30 -10.79 2.31
C ALA A 13 -3.71 -10.51 2.83
N LEU A 14 -4.41 -9.61 2.14
CA LEU A 14 -5.77 -9.13 2.45
C LEU A 14 -5.90 -8.39 3.80
N SER A 15 -4.80 -8.17 4.53
CA SER A 15 -4.81 -7.29 5.70
C SER A 15 -4.76 -5.83 5.27
N ARG A 16 -5.72 -5.04 5.77
CA ARG A 16 -5.80 -3.60 5.52
C ARG A 16 -4.74 -2.89 6.36
N VAL A 17 -3.90 -2.11 5.70
CA VAL A 17 -2.82 -1.32 6.30
C VAL A 17 -2.84 0.11 5.77
N TRP A 18 -2.13 1.01 6.45
CA TRP A 18 -1.79 2.32 5.90
C TRP A 18 -0.68 2.18 4.86
N VAL A 19 -0.79 2.93 3.76
CA VAL A 19 0.18 2.95 2.67
C VAL A 19 0.56 4.38 2.33
N GLN A 20 1.85 4.60 2.06
CA GLN A 20 2.38 5.83 1.51
C GLN A 20 2.76 5.58 0.04
N THR A 21 2.26 6.43 -0.85
CA THR A 21 2.48 6.30 -2.30
C THR A 21 3.61 7.19 -2.81
N ASP A 22 4.09 6.90 -4.01
CA ASP A 22 5.04 7.74 -4.77
C ASP A 22 4.51 9.15 -5.09
N THR A 23 3.19 9.33 -5.08
CA THR A 23 2.55 10.65 -5.19
C THR A 23 2.53 11.45 -3.87
N GLY A 24 3.15 10.93 -2.80
CA GLY A 24 3.15 11.54 -1.47
C GLY A 24 1.83 11.40 -0.71
N ARG A 25 0.83 10.74 -1.30
CA ARG A 25 -0.47 10.50 -0.65
C ARG A 25 -0.40 9.30 0.28
N GLU A 26 -1.01 9.46 1.45
CA GLU A 26 -1.25 8.38 2.40
C GLU A 26 -2.72 7.95 2.36
N THR A 27 -2.94 6.64 2.29
CA THR A 27 -4.28 6.06 2.24
C THR A 27 -4.24 4.64 2.81
N THR A 28 -5.33 3.90 2.72
CA THR A 28 -5.33 2.48 3.08
C THR A 28 -5.23 1.61 1.84
N GLY A 29 -4.59 0.46 2.01
CA GLY A 29 -4.48 -0.56 0.99
C GLY A 29 -4.23 -1.92 1.60
N TYR A 30 -4.12 -2.93 0.74
CA TYR A 30 -3.75 -4.28 1.12
C TYR A 30 -2.98 -4.95 -0.02
N VAL A 31 -2.28 -6.03 0.29
CA VAL A 31 -1.66 -6.89 -0.71
C VAL A 31 -2.65 -7.99 -1.08
N LYS A 32 -2.96 -8.14 -2.37
CA LYS A 32 -3.80 -9.23 -2.89
C LYS A 32 -3.07 -10.57 -2.76
N SER A 33 -3.80 -11.68 -2.91
CA SER A 33 -3.21 -13.02 -2.88
C SER A 33 -2.17 -13.28 -3.97
N ASP A 34 -2.21 -12.52 -5.07
CA ASP A 34 -1.22 -12.53 -6.15
C ASP A 34 0.06 -11.71 -5.85
N GLY A 35 0.11 -11.05 -4.68
CA GLY A 35 1.25 -10.26 -4.24
C GLY A 35 1.27 -8.82 -4.74
N GLU A 36 0.29 -8.39 -5.54
CA GLU A 36 0.16 -7.00 -5.97
C GLU A 36 -0.56 -6.14 -4.92
N TRP A 37 -0.27 -4.84 -4.94
CA TRP A 37 -0.93 -3.88 -4.07
C TRP A 37 -2.28 -3.46 -4.63
N HIS A 38 -3.27 -3.37 -3.74
CA HIS A 38 -4.54 -2.71 -3.99
C HIS A 38 -4.68 -1.48 -3.10
N ILE A 39 -4.73 -0.30 -3.73
CA ILE A 39 -5.05 0.96 -3.05
C ILE A 39 -6.57 1.10 -2.98
N ASN A 40 -7.12 1.28 -1.77
CA ASN A 40 -8.58 1.33 -1.56
C ASN A 40 -9.21 2.59 -2.13
N CYS A 41 -8.48 3.72 -2.15
CA CYS A 41 -8.96 4.95 -2.75
C CYS A 41 -8.87 4.87 -4.27
N GLU A 42 -10.00 4.69 -4.95
CA GLU A 42 -10.07 4.60 -6.41
C GLU A 42 -9.44 5.81 -7.12
N ARG A 43 -9.68 7.03 -6.63
CA ARG A 43 -9.08 8.25 -7.21
C ARG A 43 -7.56 8.22 -7.21
N ILE A 44 -6.92 7.66 -6.17
CA ILE A 44 -5.47 7.52 -6.09
C ILE A 44 -5.00 6.34 -6.94
N ARG A 45 -5.72 5.21 -6.89
CA ARG A 45 -5.41 4.02 -7.69
C ARG A 45 -5.47 4.32 -9.20
N ALA A 46 -6.45 5.11 -9.64
CA ALA A 46 -6.63 5.51 -11.04
C ALA A 46 -5.48 6.36 -11.60
N THR A 47 -4.65 6.98 -10.74
CA THR A 47 -3.44 7.69 -11.20
C THR A 47 -2.27 6.76 -11.46
N GLY A 48 -2.40 5.45 -11.23
CA GLY A 48 -1.28 4.50 -11.30
C GLY A 48 -0.28 4.64 -10.16
N ALA A 49 -0.68 5.25 -9.03
CA ALA A 49 0.19 5.45 -7.88
C ALA A 49 0.74 4.13 -7.35
N LYS A 50 2.02 4.12 -6.97
CA LYS A 50 2.72 2.93 -6.44
C LYS A 50 2.91 3.06 -4.94
N VAL A 51 2.74 1.96 -4.22
CA VAL A 51 3.00 1.90 -2.77
C VAL A 51 4.50 1.81 -2.54
N LEU A 52 5.05 2.74 -1.75
CA LEU A 52 6.46 2.76 -1.35
C LEU A 52 6.69 2.20 0.04
N ARG A 53 5.77 2.50 0.97
CA ARG A 53 5.85 2.07 2.37
C ARG A 53 4.48 1.73 2.91
N TRP A 54 4.45 0.91 3.95
CA TRP A 54 3.24 0.55 4.67
C TRP A 54 3.45 0.52 6.17
N LYS A 55 2.38 0.60 6.95
CA LYS A 55 2.38 0.38 8.41
C LYS A 55 1.03 -0.19 8.83
N GLU A 56 1.03 -0.99 9.88
CA GLU A 56 -0.22 -1.46 10.51
C GLU A 56 -1.08 -0.29 11.03
#